data_AF-A0A2V3HU84-F1
#
_entry.id   AF-A0A2V3HU84-F1
#
_cell.length_a   1.000
_cell.length_b   1.000
_cell.length_c   1.000
_cell.angle_alpha   90.00
_cell.angle_beta   90.00
_cell.angle_gamma   90.00
#
_symmetry.space_group_name_H-M   'P 1'
#
loop_
_entity.id
_entity.type
_entity.pdbx_description
1 polymer ?
#
loop_
_entity_poly.entity_id
_entity_poly.type
_entity_poly.pdbx_seq_one_letter_code
_entity_poly.pdbx_strand_id
1 'polypeptide(L)'
;MATGFTWAREAMLAGGLVILLLGSMWAATGSFPPMVVVESGSMMHTEEGSIGSIDPGDLVLVMNPDRVDIVTFVEATEEGNANFGYETHGMAGDVIIYQKNGGSDTPVIHRPLLKAVANESGGWDVPGTTLRNVDSVTWTLDYQCPYHGGTYDLMIDRWVPPHEGYLTTGDNVDSNGCKIDQLRATNPDASEQYIRGNGLKDENGNPVLAVKDDWVVGVASAEIPWLGAAKLFFSGTSSSVSDQTWRGLGVVIAVIIAAPYMLETAMDRLRPSSDEEE
;
A
#
# COMPACT_ATOMS: atom_id res chain seq x y z
N MET A 1 28.64 35.72 23.31
CA MET A 1 27.81 35.89 22.09
C MET A 1 28.18 34.96 20.92
N ALA A 2 29.14 34.03 21.06
CA ALA A 2 29.54 33.13 19.96
C ALA A 2 28.63 31.90 19.78
N THR A 3 27.86 31.51 20.80
CA THR A 3 27.01 30.32 20.75
C THR A 3 25.72 30.53 19.97
N GLY A 4 25.08 31.70 20.02
CA GLY A 4 23.80 31.94 19.34
C GLY A 4 23.85 31.84 17.80
N PHE A 5 25.00 32.17 17.21
CA PHE A 5 25.19 32.13 15.75
C PHE A 5 25.38 30.70 15.21
N THR A 6 25.96 29.79 16.00
CA THR A 6 26.15 28.39 15.60
C THR A 6 24.84 27.63 15.60
N TRP A 7 24.00 27.81 16.63
CA TRP A 7 22.66 27.22 16.70
C TRP A 7 21.75 27.69 15.56
N ALA A 8 21.79 28.98 15.20
CA ALA A 8 21.01 29.51 14.10
C ALA A 8 21.43 28.90 12.74
N ARG A 9 22.73 28.79 12.49
CA ARG A 9 23.27 28.14 11.28
C ARG A 9 22.88 26.66 11.22
N GLU A 10 23.04 25.93 12.32
CA GLU A 10 22.70 24.51 12.40
C GLU A 10 21.20 24.28 12.19
N ALA A 11 20.35 25.10 12.80
CA ALA A 11 18.92 25.07 12.57
C ALA A 11 18.55 25.37 11.11
N MET A 12 19.20 26.35 10.48
CA MET A 12 18.99 26.64 9.05
C MET A 12 19.45 25.50 8.15
N LEU A 13 20.60 24.89 8.42
CA LEU A 13 21.10 23.76 7.64
C LEU A 13 20.20 22.52 7.80
N ALA A 14 19.80 22.19 9.03
CA ALA A 14 18.90 21.08 9.30
C ALA A 14 17.51 21.31 8.67
N GLY A 15 16.95 22.51 8.84
CA GLY A 15 15.68 22.87 8.22
C GLY A 15 15.75 22.86 6.69
N GLY A 16 16.83 23.39 6.12
CA GLY A 16 17.11 23.37 4.68
C GLY A 16 17.23 21.94 4.14
N LEU A 17 17.91 21.05 4.87
CA LEU A 17 18.00 19.63 4.51
C LEU A 17 16.63 18.95 4.54
N VAL A 18 15.82 19.17 5.58
CA VAL A 18 14.46 18.60 5.69
C VAL A 18 13.58 19.09 4.54
N ILE A 19 13.61 20.40 4.24
CA ILE A 19 12.86 20.99 3.12
C ILE A 19 13.34 20.40 1.79
N LEU A 20 14.65 20.23 1.61
CA LEU A 20 15.21 19.64 0.40
C LEU A 20 14.76 18.18 0.26
N LEU A 21 14.83 17.39 1.32
CA LEU A 21 14.39 15.99 1.32
C LEU A 21 12.89 15.88 1.02
N LEU A 22 12.04 16.53 1.82
CA LEU A 22 10.59 16.49 1.64
C LEU A 22 10.16 17.11 0.30
N GLY A 23 10.80 18.19 -0.12
CA GLY A 23 10.54 18.85 -1.39
C GLY A 23 10.95 17.98 -2.59
N SER A 24 12.11 17.30 -2.51
CA SER A 24 12.54 16.36 -3.56
C SER A 24 11.61 15.16 -3.66
N MET A 25 11.15 14.65 -2.52
CA MET A 25 10.26 13.50 -2.47
C MET A 25 8.86 13.87 -2.96
N TRP A 26 8.33 15.03 -2.57
CA TRP A 26 7.09 15.58 -3.12
C TRP A 26 7.21 15.83 -4.63
N ALA A 27 8.34 16.34 -5.11
CA ALA A 27 8.56 16.52 -6.54
C ALA A 27 8.58 15.19 -7.30
N ALA A 28 9.17 14.14 -6.72
CA ALA A 28 9.20 12.81 -7.30
C ALA A 28 7.82 12.13 -7.29
N THR A 29 7.15 12.09 -6.14
CA THR A 29 5.89 11.34 -5.98
C THR A 29 4.65 12.09 -6.45
N GLY A 30 4.68 13.42 -6.38
CA GLY A 30 3.50 14.27 -6.62
C GLY A 30 2.46 14.24 -5.51
N SER A 31 2.70 13.52 -4.41
CA SER A 31 1.76 13.35 -3.30
C SER A 31 2.32 13.91 -2.01
N PHE A 32 1.44 14.49 -1.18
CA PHE A 32 1.78 14.93 0.17
C PHE A 32 0.69 14.47 1.16
N PRO A 33 1.04 13.76 2.25
CA PRO A 33 2.39 13.32 2.60
C PRO A 33 2.92 12.26 1.61
N PRO A 34 4.20 12.32 1.23
CA PRO A 34 4.78 11.39 0.26
C PRO A 34 5.03 9.99 0.81
N MET A 35 4.94 9.80 2.14
CA MET A 35 5.10 8.52 2.80
C MET A 35 4.06 8.35 3.90
N VAL A 36 3.60 7.11 4.08
CA VAL A 36 2.65 6.72 5.13
C VAL A 36 3.19 5.54 5.93
N VAL A 37 2.80 5.45 7.20
CA VAL A 37 3.11 4.27 8.04
C VAL A 37 1.94 3.32 8.00
N VAL A 38 2.23 2.04 7.78
CA VAL A 38 1.26 0.96 7.79
C VAL A 38 0.95 0.59 9.23
N GLU A 39 -0.33 0.62 9.62
CA GLU A 39 -0.74 0.39 11.01
C GLU A 39 -1.40 -0.99 11.23
N SER A 40 -1.88 -1.63 10.16
CA SER A 40 -2.69 -2.86 10.23
C SER A 40 -2.16 -3.96 9.31
N GLY A 41 -2.35 -5.21 9.72
CA GLY A 41 -1.80 -6.37 9.01
C GLY A 41 -2.61 -6.86 7.81
N SER A 42 -3.56 -6.07 7.28
CA SER A 42 -4.44 -6.50 6.18
C SER A 42 -3.72 -6.79 4.86
N MET A 43 -2.48 -6.34 4.71
CA MET A 43 -1.66 -6.55 3.51
C MET A 43 -0.47 -7.51 3.75
N MET A 44 -0.37 -8.11 4.93
CA MET A 44 0.70 -9.06 5.27
C MET A 44 0.51 -10.36 4.50
N HIS A 45 1.60 -10.96 4.00
CA HIS A 45 1.54 -12.27 3.34
C HIS A 45 1.88 -13.43 4.29
N THR A 46 2.54 -13.13 5.40
CA THR A 46 2.93 -14.11 6.43
C THR A 46 2.76 -13.52 7.83
N GLU A 47 2.54 -14.34 8.85
CA GLU A 47 2.36 -13.86 10.23
C GLU A 47 3.57 -13.10 10.79
N GLU A 48 4.79 -13.47 10.35
CA GLU A 48 6.01 -12.80 10.80
C GLU A 48 6.32 -11.52 10.02
N GLY A 49 5.65 -11.28 8.89
CA GLY A 49 6.02 -10.27 7.91
C GLY A 49 7.15 -10.73 6.98
N SER A 50 7.28 -10.05 5.85
CA SER A 50 8.28 -10.32 4.82
C SER A 50 8.66 -9.04 4.07
N ILE A 51 9.96 -8.89 3.79
CA ILE A 51 10.43 -7.78 2.94
C ILE A 51 9.80 -7.92 1.55
N GLY A 52 9.19 -6.84 1.08
CA GLY A 52 8.51 -6.81 -0.21
C GLY A 52 7.02 -7.12 -0.12
N SER A 53 6.45 -7.30 1.07
CA SER A 53 5.01 -7.21 1.35
C SER A 53 4.76 -6.03 2.28
N ILE A 54 3.53 -5.49 2.28
CA ILE A 54 3.20 -4.35 3.13
C ILE A 54 2.85 -4.84 4.54
N ASP A 55 3.77 -4.66 5.48
CA ASP A 55 3.59 -5.10 6.87
C ASP A 55 3.40 -3.94 7.86
N PRO A 56 2.75 -4.19 9.01
CA PRO A 56 2.65 -3.23 10.09
C PRO A 56 4.03 -2.75 10.55
N GLY A 57 4.22 -1.44 10.53
CA GLY A 57 5.49 -0.82 10.86
C GLY A 57 6.38 -0.51 9.67
N ASP A 58 5.93 -0.74 8.44
CA ASP A 58 6.63 -0.26 7.26
C ASP A 58 6.27 1.19 6.94
N LEU A 59 7.20 1.85 6.24
CA LEU A 59 6.95 3.12 5.57
C LEU A 59 6.72 2.85 4.09
N VAL A 60 5.59 3.28 3.56
CA VAL A 60 5.26 3.12 2.14
C VAL A 60 5.31 4.49 1.46
N LEU A 61 6.07 4.58 0.37
CA LEU A 61 6.10 5.72 -0.53
C LEU A 61 4.81 5.76 -1.34
N VAL A 62 4.17 6.93 -1.36
CA VAL A 62 2.87 7.14 -1.97
C VAL A 62 3.01 7.98 -3.23
N MET A 63 2.66 7.42 -4.37
CA MET A 63 2.61 8.11 -5.66
C MET A 63 1.25 8.77 -5.86
N ASN A 64 1.26 9.91 -6.55
CA ASN A 64 0.02 10.57 -6.96
C ASN A 64 -0.68 9.73 -8.03
N PRO A 65 -1.98 9.42 -7.87
CA PRO A 65 -2.72 8.62 -8.86
C PRO A 65 -2.75 9.27 -10.25
N ASP A 66 -2.62 10.59 -10.36
CA ASP A 66 -2.57 11.29 -11.66
C ASP A 66 -1.23 11.10 -12.41
N ARG A 67 -0.22 10.49 -11.75
CA ARG A 67 1.13 10.30 -12.31
C ARG A 67 1.43 8.87 -12.71
N VAL A 68 0.56 7.92 -12.37
CA VAL A 68 0.76 6.49 -12.59
C VAL A 68 -0.54 5.87 -13.06
N ASP A 69 -0.45 4.93 -14.00
CA ASP A 69 -1.60 4.13 -14.39
C ASP A 69 -1.76 2.98 -13.39
N ILE A 70 -2.93 2.86 -12.77
CA ILE A 70 -3.23 1.79 -11.80
C ILE A 70 -3.51 0.50 -12.56
N VAL A 71 -2.66 -0.51 -12.35
CA VAL A 71 -2.83 -1.86 -12.87
C VAL A 71 -3.58 -2.72 -11.86
N THR A 72 -4.75 -3.21 -12.23
CA THR A 72 -5.55 -4.10 -11.37
C THR A 72 -5.02 -5.54 -11.38
N PHE A 73 -5.42 -6.34 -10.38
CA PHE A 73 -5.04 -7.75 -10.29
C PHE A 73 -5.41 -8.52 -11.57
N VAL A 74 -6.63 -8.34 -12.10
CA VAL A 74 -7.06 -9.02 -13.33
C VAL A 74 -6.24 -8.59 -14.55
N GLU A 75 -5.84 -7.33 -14.65
CA GLU A 75 -4.96 -6.87 -15.73
C GLU A 75 -3.56 -7.48 -15.66
N ALA A 76 -3.08 -7.73 -14.44
CA ALA A 76 -1.78 -8.34 -14.21
C ALA A 76 -1.77 -9.87 -14.33
N THR A 77 -2.93 -10.53 -14.24
CA THR A 77 -3.05 -12.00 -14.24
C THR A 77 -3.67 -12.57 -15.51
N GLU A 78 -4.39 -11.78 -16.31
CA GLU A 78 -5.00 -12.27 -17.54
C GLU A 78 -3.96 -12.46 -18.65
N GLU A 79 -3.85 -13.69 -19.17
CA GLU A 79 -2.96 -14.01 -20.29
C GLU A 79 -3.30 -13.17 -21.52
N GLY A 80 -2.28 -12.50 -22.08
CA GLY A 80 -2.43 -11.64 -23.25
C GLY A 80 -2.79 -10.20 -22.95
N ASN A 81 -2.97 -9.83 -21.67
CA ASN A 81 -2.96 -8.42 -21.27
C ASN A 81 -1.54 -7.83 -21.42
N ALA A 82 -1.44 -6.53 -21.69
CA ALA A 82 -0.17 -5.82 -21.76
C ALA A 82 0.59 -5.81 -20.43
N ASN A 83 -0.12 -5.90 -19.32
CA ASN A 83 0.42 -5.87 -17.96
C ASN A 83 0.59 -7.27 -17.34
N PHE A 84 0.43 -8.35 -18.13
CA PHE A 84 0.53 -9.71 -17.63
C PHE A 84 1.89 -9.97 -16.95
N GLY A 85 1.87 -10.46 -15.70
CA GLY A 85 3.04 -10.70 -14.86
C GLY A 85 3.57 -9.47 -14.11
N TYR A 86 2.86 -8.34 -14.15
CA TYR A 86 3.21 -7.16 -13.36
C TYR A 86 2.87 -7.37 -11.88
N GLU A 87 3.85 -7.18 -11.00
CA GLU A 87 3.72 -7.42 -9.57
C GLU A 87 4.21 -6.22 -8.76
N THR A 88 3.48 -5.91 -7.69
CA THR A 88 3.91 -4.99 -6.65
C THR A 88 3.62 -5.57 -5.28
N HIS A 89 4.52 -5.33 -4.34
CA HIS A 89 4.39 -5.79 -2.96
C HIS A 89 4.12 -7.31 -2.86
N GLY A 90 4.82 -8.10 -3.68
CA GLY A 90 4.80 -9.56 -3.64
C GLY A 90 3.63 -10.25 -4.35
N MET A 91 2.71 -9.48 -4.95
CA MET A 91 1.52 -10.02 -5.64
C MET A 91 1.19 -9.22 -6.91
N ALA A 92 0.38 -9.81 -7.79
CA ALA A 92 0.00 -9.22 -9.07
C ALA A 92 -0.79 -7.91 -8.94
N GLY A 93 -0.50 -6.93 -9.80
CA GLY A 93 -1.15 -5.61 -9.81
C GLY A 93 -0.56 -4.62 -8.80
N ASP A 94 -1.12 -3.41 -8.76
CA ASP A 94 -0.74 -2.34 -7.84
C ASP A 94 -1.44 -2.45 -6.48
N VAL A 95 -1.03 -1.62 -5.52
CA VAL A 95 -1.75 -1.40 -4.25
C VAL A 95 -2.16 0.06 -4.16
N ILE A 96 -3.42 0.32 -3.85
CA ILE A 96 -3.97 1.68 -3.78
C ILE A 96 -4.32 2.08 -2.35
N ILE A 97 -4.23 3.37 -2.08
CA ILE A 97 -4.62 4.01 -0.83
C ILE A 97 -5.84 4.85 -1.14
N TYR A 98 -6.96 4.58 -0.47
CA TYR A 98 -8.23 5.24 -0.78
C TYR A 98 -9.06 5.60 0.44
N GLN A 99 -9.91 6.62 0.28
CA GLN A 99 -10.91 7.02 1.28
C GLN A 99 -12.20 6.22 1.10
N LYS A 100 -12.76 5.74 2.21
CA LYS A 100 -13.99 4.95 2.17
C LYS A 100 -15.17 5.85 1.83
N ASN A 101 -15.84 5.57 0.71
CA ASN A 101 -16.99 6.35 0.22
C ASN A 101 -16.70 7.86 0.06
N GLY A 102 -15.43 8.27 -0.11
CA GLY A 102 -15.02 9.67 -0.14
C GLY A 102 -15.13 10.41 1.20
N GLY A 103 -15.20 9.67 2.31
CA GLY A 103 -15.25 10.19 3.67
C GLY A 103 -13.89 10.63 4.21
N SER A 104 -13.87 11.02 5.49
CA SER A 104 -12.66 11.56 6.15
C SER A 104 -12.00 10.60 7.14
N ASP A 105 -12.43 9.34 7.16
CA ASP A 105 -11.87 8.31 8.02
C ASP A 105 -10.46 7.89 7.60
N THR A 106 -9.85 7.04 8.43
CA THR A 106 -8.56 6.43 8.14
C THR A 106 -8.61 5.75 6.76
N PRO A 107 -7.75 6.17 5.81
CA PRO A 107 -7.67 5.56 4.49
C PRO A 107 -7.32 4.08 4.58
N VAL A 108 -7.71 3.33 3.56
CA VAL A 108 -7.46 1.91 3.43
C VAL A 108 -6.42 1.66 2.36
N ILE A 109 -5.48 0.76 2.64
CA ILE A 109 -4.40 0.37 1.73
C ILE A 109 -4.69 -1.05 1.28
N HIS A 110 -5.22 -1.25 0.08
CA HIS A 110 -5.63 -2.56 -0.43
C HIS A 110 -5.36 -2.69 -1.93
N ARG A 111 -5.39 -3.92 -2.43
CA ARG A 111 -5.17 -4.25 -3.82
C ARG A 111 -6.46 -4.11 -4.63
N PRO A 112 -6.47 -3.36 -5.75
CA PRO A 112 -7.60 -3.34 -6.66
C PRO A 112 -7.63 -4.62 -7.47
N LEU A 113 -8.70 -5.39 -7.31
CA LEU A 113 -8.93 -6.64 -8.02
C LEU A 113 -9.29 -6.40 -9.48
N LEU A 114 -10.27 -5.52 -9.71
CA LEU A 114 -10.71 -5.08 -11.03
C LEU A 114 -11.32 -3.70 -10.96
N LYS A 115 -11.48 -3.05 -12.11
CA LYS A 115 -12.20 -1.78 -12.28
C LYS A 115 -13.44 -1.99 -13.15
N ALA A 116 -14.59 -1.51 -12.69
CA ALA A 116 -15.78 -1.38 -13.54
C ALA A 116 -15.81 0.01 -14.17
N VAL A 117 -15.97 0.06 -15.49
CA VAL A 117 -16.04 1.28 -16.30
C VAL A 117 -17.38 1.29 -17.04
N ALA A 118 -18.05 2.43 -17.09
CA ALA A 118 -19.33 2.55 -17.75
C ALA A 118 -19.13 2.52 -19.27
N ASN A 119 -19.89 1.69 -19.97
CA ASN A 119 -19.85 1.63 -21.43
C ASN A 119 -20.83 2.66 -22.03
N GLU A 120 -20.45 3.29 -23.15
CA GLU A 120 -21.27 4.31 -23.83
C GLU A 120 -22.65 3.80 -24.26
N SER A 121 -22.78 2.50 -24.53
CA SER A 121 -24.02 1.85 -24.95
C SER A 121 -24.92 1.41 -23.79
N GLY A 122 -24.56 1.76 -22.55
CA GLY A 122 -25.11 1.17 -21.32
C GLY A 122 -24.26 -0.01 -20.85
N GLY A 123 -24.51 -0.52 -19.64
CA GLY A 123 -23.75 -1.63 -19.08
C GLY A 123 -22.32 -1.26 -18.63
N TRP A 124 -21.51 -2.28 -18.38
CA TRP A 124 -20.20 -2.18 -17.77
C TRP A 124 -19.13 -2.91 -18.60
N ASP A 125 -17.98 -2.26 -18.76
CA ASP A 125 -16.74 -2.86 -19.21
C ASP A 125 -15.84 -3.13 -18.01
N VAL A 126 -15.06 -4.20 -18.09
CA VAL A 126 -14.03 -4.51 -17.10
C VAL A 126 -12.68 -4.67 -17.80
N PRO A 127 -11.83 -3.63 -17.81
CA PRO A 127 -10.46 -3.72 -18.29
C PRO A 127 -9.72 -4.88 -17.63
N GLY A 128 -8.83 -5.54 -18.36
CA GLY A 128 -8.17 -6.76 -17.89
C GLY A 128 -8.92 -8.06 -18.16
N THR A 129 -10.22 -8.00 -18.46
CA THR A 129 -11.02 -9.22 -18.71
C THR A 129 -11.61 -9.23 -20.13
N THR A 130 -12.36 -10.28 -20.46
CA THR A 130 -13.18 -10.35 -21.69
C THR A 130 -14.56 -9.68 -21.55
N LEU A 131 -14.94 -9.19 -20.37
CA LEU A 131 -16.27 -8.62 -20.13
C LEU A 131 -16.40 -7.24 -20.77
N ARG A 132 -17.33 -7.12 -21.72
CA ARG A 132 -17.65 -5.86 -22.42
C ARG A 132 -19.15 -5.66 -22.47
N ASN A 133 -19.61 -4.45 -22.15
CA ASN A 133 -21.01 -4.03 -22.16
C ASN A 133 -21.92 -5.07 -21.47
N VAL A 134 -21.59 -5.44 -20.23
CA VAL A 134 -22.37 -6.40 -19.44
C VAL A 134 -23.28 -5.70 -18.44
N ASP A 135 -24.48 -6.24 -18.20
CA ASP A 135 -25.41 -5.67 -17.20
C ASP A 135 -24.93 -5.93 -15.76
N SER A 136 -24.22 -7.04 -15.54
CA SER A 136 -23.64 -7.42 -14.26
C SER A 136 -22.28 -8.07 -14.46
N VAL A 137 -21.35 -7.82 -13.53
CA VAL A 137 -20.01 -8.37 -13.52
C VAL A 137 -20.03 -9.70 -12.77
N THR A 138 -19.63 -10.78 -13.44
CA THR A 138 -19.33 -12.08 -12.84
C THR A 138 -17.95 -12.49 -13.32
N TRP A 139 -17.03 -12.74 -12.39
CA TRP A 139 -15.66 -13.07 -12.72
C TRP A 139 -15.03 -13.93 -11.62
N THR A 140 -14.25 -14.94 -12.03
CA THR A 140 -13.45 -15.77 -11.12
C THR A 140 -12.00 -15.34 -11.27
N LEU A 141 -11.38 -14.92 -10.18
CA LEU A 141 -10.00 -14.45 -10.15
C LEU A 141 -9.07 -15.63 -9.90
N ASP A 142 -7.89 -15.63 -10.51
CA ASP A 142 -6.79 -16.55 -10.13
C ASP A 142 -6.16 -16.13 -8.79
N TYR A 143 -7.00 -16.02 -7.76
CA TYR A 143 -6.65 -15.62 -6.41
C TYR A 143 -7.05 -16.76 -5.47
N GLN A 144 -6.04 -17.53 -5.05
CA GLN A 144 -6.27 -18.76 -4.30
C GLN A 144 -6.52 -18.50 -2.82
N CYS A 145 -7.68 -18.93 -2.36
CA CYS A 145 -8.14 -18.76 -1.00
C CYS A 145 -8.25 -20.11 -0.26
N PRO A 146 -7.58 -20.27 0.89
CA PRO A 146 -7.67 -21.52 1.66
C PRO A 146 -9.07 -21.66 2.29
N TYR A 147 -9.66 -22.87 2.19
CA TYR A 147 -10.93 -23.20 2.83
C TYR A 147 -11.02 -24.70 3.17
N HIS A 148 -11.21 -25.01 4.46
CA HIS A 148 -11.47 -26.36 4.99
C HIS A 148 -10.73 -27.53 4.30
N GLY A 149 -9.40 -27.44 4.21
CA GLY A 149 -8.55 -28.50 3.67
C GLY A 149 -8.38 -28.50 2.14
N GLY A 150 -8.89 -27.47 1.46
CA GLY A 150 -8.61 -27.19 0.05
C GLY A 150 -8.43 -25.69 -0.20
N THR A 151 -8.46 -25.31 -1.47
CA THR A 151 -8.43 -23.92 -1.93
C THR A 151 -9.58 -23.68 -2.89
N TYR A 152 -10.03 -22.43 -2.98
CA TYR A 152 -10.98 -21.96 -3.97
C TYR A 152 -10.53 -20.62 -4.53
N ASP A 153 -10.99 -20.30 -5.73
CA ASP A 153 -10.67 -19.04 -6.39
C ASP A 153 -11.68 -17.96 -5.98
N LEU A 154 -11.17 -16.77 -5.62
CA LEU A 154 -12.02 -15.65 -5.26
C LEU A 154 -12.96 -15.30 -6.43
N MET A 155 -14.24 -15.10 -6.15
CA MET A 155 -15.26 -14.92 -7.18
C MET A 155 -16.13 -13.69 -6.90
N ILE A 156 -16.41 -12.95 -7.97
CA ILE A 156 -17.42 -11.90 -8.05
C ILE A 156 -18.66 -12.52 -8.70
N ASP A 157 -19.82 -12.39 -8.07
CA ASP A 157 -21.08 -13.00 -8.54
C ASP A 157 -22.14 -11.93 -8.82
N ARG A 158 -22.51 -11.77 -10.10
CA ARG A 158 -23.60 -10.91 -10.59
C ARG A 158 -23.62 -9.53 -9.94
N TRP A 159 -22.44 -8.95 -9.73
CA TRP A 159 -22.32 -7.63 -9.15
C TRP A 159 -22.81 -6.58 -10.14
N VAL A 160 -23.73 -5.71 -9.71
CA VAL A 160 -24.16 -4.55 -10.49
C VAL A 160 -23.50 -3.31 -9.88
N PRO A 161 -22.48 -2.73 -10.54
CA PRO A 161 -21.81 -1.54 -10.04
C PRO A 161 -22.81 -0.38 -9.87
N PRO A 162 -22.79 0.33 -8.74
CA PRO A 162 -23.61 1.54 -8.57
C PRO A 162 -23.03 2.74 -9.34
N HIS A 163 -21.74 2.69 -9.64
CA HIS A 163 -20.95 3.66 -10.41
C HIS A 163 -19.61 3.01 -10.79
N GLU A 164 -18.83 3.72 -11.61
CA GLU A 164 -17.46 3.31 -11.95
C GLU A 164 -16.56 3.26 -10.72
N GLY A 165 -15.61 2.32 -10.73
CA GLY A 165 -14.62 2.20 -9.65
C GLY A 165 -14.05 0.80 -9.47
N TYR A 166 -13.14 0.68 -8.50
CA TYR A 166 -12.43 -0.55 -8.19
C TYR A 166 -13.15 -1.39 -7.16
N LEU A 167 -13.09 -2.71 -7.32
CA LEU A 167 -13.26 -3.65 -6.22
C LEU A 167 -11.90 -3.91 -5.59
N THR A 168 -11.81 -3.91 -4.27
CA THR A 168 -10.54 -4.03 -3.55
C THR A 168 -10.57 -5.19 -2.54
N THR A 169 -9.38 -5.66 -2.17
CA THR A 169 -9.21 -6.63 -1.08
C THR A 169 -7.83 -6.46 -0.44
N GLY A 170 -7.68 -6.92 0.81
CA GLY A 170 -6.36 -7.02 1.41
C GLY A 170 -5.53 -8.13 0.77
N ASP A 171 -4.29 -8.29 1.19
CA ASP A 171 -3.48 -9.43 0.77
C ASP A 171 -3.41 -10.51 1.86
N ASN A 172 -3.74 -10.17 3.11
CA ASN A 172 -3.66 -11.11 4.22
C ASN A 172 -4.85 -12.06 4.24
N VAL A 173 -4.59 -13.32 3.87
CA VAL A 173 -5.56 -14.41 3.82
C VAL A 173 -6.29 -14.65 5.15
N ASP A 174 -5.66 -14.40 6.29
CA ASP A 174 -6.21 -14.64 7.62
C ASP A 174 -7.14 -13.51 8.09
N SER A 175 -6.98 -12.29 7.55
CA SER A 175 -7.85 -11.15 7.90
C SER A 175 -8.88 -10.82 6.82
N ASN A 176 -8.44 -10.54 5.58
CA ASN A 176 -9.31 -9.94 4.57
C ASN A 176 -8.91 -10.15 3.11
N GLY A 177 -7.83 -10.88 2.79
CA GLY A 177 -7.43 -11.13 1.40
C GLY A 177 -8.33 -12.11 0.66
N CYS A 178 -9.03 -12.97 1.39
CA CYS A 178 -10.09 -13.82 0.84
C CYS A 178 -11.48 -13.21 0.93
N LYS A 179 -11.55 -11.88 0.96
CA LYS A 179 -12.79 -11.13 1.09
C LYS A 179 -12.70 -9.81 0.36
N ILE A 180 -13.54 -9.66 -0.67
CA ILE A 180 -13.73 -8.37 -1.34
C ILE A 180 -14.34 -7.38 -0.35
N ASP A 181 -13.76 -6.19 -0.25
CA ASP A 181 -14.17 -5.16 0.71
C ASP A 181 -15.63 -4.74 0.49
N GLN A 182 -16.00 -4.57 -0.76
CA GLN A 182 -17.36 -4.30 -1.21
C GLN A 182 -18.16 -5.61 -1.25
N LEU A 183 -18.55 -6.11 -0.07
CA LEU A 183 -19.19 -7.41 0.12
C LEU A 183 -20.42 -7.67 -0.80
N ARG A 184 -21.10 -6.61 -1.25
CA ARG A 184 -22.20 -6.70 -2.22
C ARG A 184 -21.77 -7.35 -3.55
N ALA A 185 -20.49 -7.33 -3.90
CA ALA A 185 -19.95 -7.91 -5.12
C ALA A 185 -19.82 -9.44 -5.09
N THR A 186 -19.86 -10.06 -3.91
CA THR A 186 -19.71 -11.53 -3.77
C THR A 186 -21.01 -12.23 -3.43
N ASN A 187 -22.04 -11.49 -3.00
CA ASN A 187 -23.35 -12.06 -2.69
C ASN A 187 -24.48 -11.09 -3.08
N PRO A 188 -25.00 -11.19 -4.31
CA PRO A 188 -26.05 -10.28 -4.80
C PRO A 188 -27.37 -10.50 -4.04
N ASP A 189 -27.63 -11.71 -3.57
CA ASP A 189 -28.86 -12.11 -2.88
C ASP A 189 -28.81 -11.86 -1.36
N ALA A 190 -27.70 -11.32 -0.84
CA ALA A 190 -27.54 -11.02 0.57
C ALA A 190 -28.48 -9.91 1.04
N SER A 191 -29.08 -10.10 2.23
CA SER A 191 -29.91 -9.07 2.85
C SER A 191 -29.10 -7.82 3.18
N GLU A 192 -29.75 -6.65 3.14
CA GLU A 192 -29.15 -5.38 3.59
C GLU A 192 -28.61 -5.47 5.02
N GLN A 193 -29.28 -6.24 5.89
CA GLN A 193 -28.79 -6.49 7.25
C GLN A 193 -27.47 -7.26 7.27
N TYR A 194 -27.31 -8.27 6.41
CA TYR A 194 -26.07 -9.02 6.29
C TYR A 194 -24.92 -8.15 5.79
N ILE A 195 -25.16 -7.35 4.74
CA ILE A 195 -24.15 -6.45 4.17
C ILE A 195 -23.79 -5.32 5.13
N ARG A 196 -24.75 -4.75 5.85
CA ARG A 196 -24.46 -3.76 6.92
C ARG A 196 -23.79 -4.38 8.13
N GLY A 197 -23.98 -5.67 8.38
CA GLY A 197 -23.34 -6.40 9.48
C GLY A 197 -21.88 -6.71 9.20
N ASN A 198 -21.54 -7.01 7.95
CA ASN A 198 -20.28 -7.63 7.56
C ASN A 198 -19.52 -6.82 6.50
N GLY A 199 -18.18 -6.88 6.54
CA GLY A 199 -17.35 -6.21 5.54
C GLY A 199 -16.88 -4.83 5.98
N LEU A 200 -16.19 -4.15 5.07
CA LEU A 200 -15.59 -2.84 5.34
C LEU A 200 -16.68 -1.75 5.36
N LYS A 201 -16.56 -0.81 6.28
CA LYS A 201 -17.54 0.26 6.51
C LYS A 201 -16.87 1.62 6.61
N ASP A 202 -17.59 2.63 6.14
CA ASP A 202 -17.21 4.04 6.30
C ASP A 202 -17.46 4.57 7.72
N GLU A 203 -17.08 5.83 7.95
CA GLU A 203 -17.29 6.56 9.22
C GLU A 203 -18.75 6.62 9.70
N ASN A 204 -19.71 6.46 8.78
CA ASN A 204 -21.15 6.47 9.07
C ASN A 204 -21.70 5.06 9.29
N GLY A 205 -20.85 4.03 9.24
CA GLY A 205 -21.23 2.63 9.38
C GLY A 205 -21.93 2.06 8.13
N ASN A 206 -21.88 2.76 6.99
CA ASN A 206 -22.40 2.23 5.73
C ASN A 206 -21.36 1.29 5.09
N PRO A 207 -21.81 0.25 4.36
CA PRO A 207 -20.92 -0.57 3.55
C PRO A 207 -20.16 0.28 2.53
N VAL A 208 -18.90 -0.06 2.30
CA VAL A 208 -18.12 0.59 1.24
C VAL A 208 -18.67 0.23 -0.15
N LEU A 209 -18.64 1.21 -1.04
CA LEU A 209 -18.95 1.06 -2.47
C LEU A 209 -17.66 0.84 -3.27
N ALA A 210 -17.79 0.60 -4.58
CA ALA A 210 -16.64 0.56 -5.48
C ALA A 210 -15.80 1.83 -5.31
N VAL A 211 -14.49 1.70 -5.30
CA VAL A 211 -13.60 2.85 -5.06
C VAL A 211 -13.55 3.70 -6.32
N LYS A 212 -14.06 4.94 -6.27
CA LYS A 212 -13.93 5.87 -7.41
C LYS A 212 -12.49 6.31 -7.58
N ASP A 213 -12.12 6.70 -8.80
CA ASP A 213 -10.80 7.31 -9.07
C ASP A 213 -10.55 8.51 -8.13
N ASP A 214 -11.52 9.42 -7.98
CA ASP A 214 -11.42 10.58 -7.08
C ASP A 214 -11.33 10.22 -5.58
N TRP A 215 -11.56 8.96 -5.20
CA TRP A 215 -11.41 8.49 -3.82
C TRP A 215 -10.03 7.88 -3.57
N VAL A 216 -9.27 7.59 -4.62
CA VAL A 216 -7.88 7.14 -4.53
C VAL A 216 -7.02 8.35 -4.17
N VAL A 217 -6.38 8.30 -3.01
CA VAL A 217 -5.48 9.37 -2.55
C VAL A 217 -4.02 9.08 -2.86
N GLY A 218 -3.70 7.84 -3.27
CA GLY A 218 -2.35 7.45 -3.63
C GLY A 218 -2.22 6.01 -4.12
N VAL A 219 -1.11 5.72 -4.78
CA VAL A 219 -0.69 4.37 -5.17
C VAL A 219 0.59 4.03 -4.41
N ALA A 220 0.61 2.90 -3.72
CA ALA A 220 1.80 2.42 -3.03
C ALA A 220 2.87 2.02 -4.04
N SER A 221 4.11 2.49 -3.84
CA SER A 221 5.20 2.27 -4.80
C SER A 221 6.38 1.53 -4.20
N ALA A 222 7.01 2.11 -3.18
CA ALA A 222 8.21 1.53 -2.57
C ALA A 222 7.98 1.40 -1.07
N GLU A 223 8.45 0.28 -0.53
CA GLU A 223 8.45 -0.01 0.91
C GLU A 223 9.83 0.30 1.49
N ILE A 224 9.86 0.92 2.66
CA ILE A 224 11.03 1.00 3.52
C ILE A 224 10.72 0.16 4.77
N PRO A 225 11.30 -1.05 4.86
CA PRO A 225 10.94 -2.00 5.91
C PRO A 225 11.21 -1.45 7.31
N TRP A 226 10.30 -1.77 8.23
CA TRP A 226 10.46 -1.67 9.69
C TRP A 226 10.60 -0.28 10.31
N LEU A 227 10.94 0.75 9.55
CA LEU A 227 11.19 2.10 10.10
C LEU A 227 9.95 2.76 10.70
N GLY A 228 8.77 2.45 10.17
CA GLY A 228 7.48 2.92 10.68
C GLY A 228 7.12 2.34 12.06
N ALA A 229 7.70 1.21 12.47
CA ALA A 229 7.43 0.59 13.76
C ALA A 229 7.79 1.51 14.94
N ALA A 230 8.79 2.39 14.76
CA ALA A 230 9.11 3.42 15.73
C ALA A 230 7.93 4.37 15.99
N LYS A 231 7.19 4.77 14.93
CA LYS A 231 5.96 5.58 15.09
C LYS A 231 4.90 4.81 15.87
N LEU A 232 4.67 3.54 15.52
CA LEU A 232 3.65 2.68 16.14
C LEU A 232 3.90 2.45 17.64
N PHE A 233 5.17 2.40 18.04
CA PHE A 233 5.57 2.36 19.44
C PHE A 233 5.00 3.55 20.23
N PHE A 234 5.14 4.77 19.70
CA PHE A 234 4.71 6.00 20.37
C PHE A 234 3.20 6.26 20.26
N SER A 235 2.54 5.78 19.19
CA SER A 235 1.09 5.92 19.04
C SER A 235 0.28 4.88 19.81
N GLY A 236 0.92 3.88 20.43
CA GLY A 236 0.23 2.84 21.20
C GLY A 236 -0.45 1.77 20.33
N THR A 237 -0.10 1.69 19.05
CA THR A 237 -0.61 0.72 18.06
C THR A 237 0.43 -0.37 17.76
N SER A 238 1.37 -0.61 18.66
CA SER A 238 2.46 -1.59 18.49
C SER A 238 2.00 -3.05 18.47
N SER A 239 0.77 -3.35 18.86
CA SER A 239 0.23 -4.73 18.90
C SER A 239 0.11 -5.39 17.53
N SER A 240 0.09 -4.60 16.45
CA SER A 240 0.07 -5.12 15.08
C SER A 240 1.48 -5.42 14.53
N VAL A 241 2.54 -5.00 15.22
CA VAL A 241 3.93 -5.14 14.74
C VAL A 241 4.51 -6.49 15.15
N SER A 242 5.03 -7.25 14.18
CA SER A 242 5.64 -8.56 14.41
C SER A 242 7.00 -8.46 15.13
N ASP A 243 7.41 -9.55 15.77
CA ASP A 243 8.74 -9.67 16.39
C ASP A 243 9.87 -9.51 15.36
N GLN A 244 9.65 -9.96 14.12
CA GLN A 244 10.63 -9.82 13.05
C GLN A 244 10.82 -8.35 12.69
N THR A 245 9.74 -7.58 12.59
CA THR A 245 9.79 -6.13 12.35
C THR A 245 10.54 -5.40 13.46
N TRP A 246 10.34 -5.76 14.73
CA TRP A 246 11.10 -5.18 15.85
C TRP A 246 12.59 -5.47 15.78
N ARG A 247 12.96 -6.72 15.45
CA ARG A 247 14.38 -7.10 15.27
C ARG A 247 14.99 -6.37 14.08
N GLY A 248 14.25 -6.27 12.98
CA GLY A 248 14.62 -5.54 11.78
C GLY A 248 14.91 -4.06 12.07
N LEU A 249 14.00 -3.38 12.77
CA LEU A 249 14.21 -2.01 13.23
C LEU A 249 15.48 -1.88 14.09
N GLY A 250 15.71 -2.82 15.01
CA GLY A 250 16.91 -2.86 15.84
C GLY A 250 18.20 -2.95 15.02
N VAL A 251 18.21 -3.80 13.98
CA VAL A 251 19.34 -3.90 13.04
C VAL A 251 19.52 -2.61 12.25
N VAL A 252 18.46 -2.01 11.72
CA VAL A 252 18.53 -0.74 10.98
C VAL A 252 19.12 0.37 11.85
N ILE A 253 18.67 0.51 13.09
CA ILE A 253 19.23 1.48 14.05
C ILE A 253 20.71 1.20 14.31
N ALA A 254 21.09 -0.06 14.54
CA ALA A 254 22.48 -0.43 14.76
C ALA A 254 23.38 -0.08 13.56
N VAL A 255 22.90 -0.31 12.33
CA VAL A 255 23.61 0.04 11.09
C VAL A 255 23.76 1.55 10.96
N ILE A 256 22.70 2.34 11.21
CA ILE A 256 22.75 3.81 11.14
C ILE A 256 23.79 4.37 12.13
N ILE A 257 23.87 3.81 13.34
CA ILE A 257 24.84 4.22 14.36
C ILE A 257 26.26 3.78 14.00
N ALA A 258 26.44 2.58 13.47
CA ALA A 258 27.76 2.02 13.16
C ALA A 258 28.34 2.56 11.84
N ALA A 259 27.50 2.91 10.85
CA ALA A 259 27.93 3.28 9.51
C ALA A 259 28.94 4.45 9.47
N PRO A 260 28.77 5.57 10.22
CA PRO A 260 29.75 6.64 10.24
C PRO A 260 31.13 6.19 10.70
N TYR A 261 31.20 5.41 11.79
CA TYR A 261 32.47 4.88 12.31
C TYR A 261 33.14 3.90 11.34
N MET A 262 32.34 3.06 10.69
CA MET A 262 32.84 2.11 9.69
C MET A 262 33.38 2.85 8.46
N LEU A 263 32.68 3.90 8.01
CA LEU A 263 33.10 4.73 6.89
C LEU A 263 34.40 5.48 7.20
N GLU A 264 34.50 6.08 8.38
CA GLU A 264 35.72 6.75 8.86
C GLU A 264 36.90 5.78 8.89
N THR A 265 36.72 4.62 9.52
CA THR A 265 37.76 3.58 9.61
C THR A 265 38.20 3.09 8.21
N ALA A 266 37.26 2.93 7.28
CA ALA A 266 37.56 2.53 5.92
C ALA A 266 38.32 3.62 5.14
N MET A 267 37.89 4.88 5.28
CA MET A 267 38.54 6.04 4.66
C MET A 267 39.98 6.22 5.18
N ASP A 268 40.20 6.02 6.48
CA ASP A 268 41.53 6.11 7.08
C ASP A 268 42.47 5.01 6.58
N ARG A 269 41.96 3.80 6.32
CA ARG A 269 42.76 2.72 5.70
C ARG A 269 43.07 2.95 4.22
N LEU A 270 42.22 3.70 3.52
CA LEU A 270 42.37 4.00 2.10
C LEU A 270 43.22 5.25 1.84
N ARG A 271 43.51 6.06 2.87
CA ARG A 271 44.47 7.17 2.76
C ARG A 271 45.87 6.58 2.52
N PRO A 272 46.49 6.81 1.34
CA PRO A 272 47.87 6.44 1.15
C PRO A 272 48.75 7.26 2.10
N SER A 273 49.86 6.67 2.56
CA SER A 273 50.89 7.37 3.34
C SER A 273 51.64 8.36 2.44
N SER A 274 50.99 9.42 2.00
CA SER A 274 51.70 10.61 1.52
C SER A 274 51.91 11.52 2.71
N ASP A 275 53.00 11.28 3.43
CA ASP A 275 53.82 12.26 4.16
C ASP A 275 54.96 11.50 4.86
N GLU A 276 55.75 10.75 4.07
CA GLU A 276 57.14 10.44 4.39
C GLU A 276 57.96 10.86 3.17
N GLU A 277 58.18 12.15 3.00
CA GLU A 277 59.41 12.69 2.38
C GLU A 277 59.52 14.20 2.64
N GLU A 278 60.50 14.53 3.48
CA GLU A 278 61.18 15.81 3.79
C GLU A 278 60.50 16.87 4.69
#